data_AF-A0A0D9R6I4-F1
#
_entry.id   AF-A0A0D9R6I4-F1
#
_cell.length_a   1.000
_cell.length_b   1.000
_cell.length_c   1.000
_cell.angle_alpha   90.00
_cell.angle_beta   90.00
_cell.angle_gamma   90.00
#
_symmetry.space_group_name_H-M   'P 1'
#
loop_
_entity.id
_entity.type
_entity.pdbx_description
1 polymer ?
#
loop_
_entity_poly.entity_id
_entity_poly.type
_entity_poly.pdbx_seq_one_letter_code
_entity_poly.pdbx_strand_id
1 'polypeptide(L)'
;MPIEIVCKIKFAEEDAKPKEKEAGDEQSLLGAAQGAAAPRDLATFASTSTLHGLGRACGPGPHGLRRTLWALALLTSLAAFLYQAAGLARGYLTRPHLVAMDPAAPAPVAGFPAVTLCNINRFRHSALSDADIFHLANLTGLPPKDRDGHRAAGLRYPEPDMVDILNRTGHQLADMLKSCNFSGHHCSASNFSVVYTRYGKCYTFNADPRSSLPSRAGGMGSGLEIMLDIQQEEYLPIWRETNETSFEAGIRVQIHSQEEPPYIHQLGFGVSPGFQTFVSCQEQRLTYLPQPWGNCRAESELREPELQGYSAYSVSACRLRCEKEAVLQRCHCRMVHMPGNETICPPNIYIECADHTLGPCCLPFPTSPSASSCLCPLFSSLSWLLPSQSLPGGFFLGVEP
;
A
#
# COMPACT_ATOMS: atom_id res chain seq x y z
N MET A 1 -3.80 -19.56 -35.91
CA MET A 1 -4.53 -20.55 -35.09
C MET A 1 -3.69 -20.83 -33.85
N PRO A 2 -3.94 -20.19 -32.70
CA PRO A 2 -3.17 -20.45 -31.49
C PRO A 2 -3.72 -21.70 -30.79
N ILE A 3 -2.81 -22.55 -30.33
CA ILE A 3 -3.11 -23.76 -29.57
C ILE A 3 -3.31 -23.35 -28.12
N GLU A 4 -4.57 -23.34 -27.67
CA GLU A 4 -4.92 -23.27 -26.25
C GLU A 4 -4.67 -24.62 -25.58
N ILE A 5 -3.78 -24.66 -24.59
CA ILE A 5 -3.65 -25.81 -23.69
C ILE A 5 -4.36 -25.45 -22.39
N VAL A 6 -5.63 -25.85 -22.30
CA VAL A 6 -6.45 -25.72 -21.09
C VAL A 6 -6.23 -26.95 -20.22
N CYS A 7 -5.55 -26.79 -19.09
CA CYS A 7 -5.40 -27.85 -18.10
C CYS A 7 -6.49 -27.70 -17.02
N LYS A 8 -7.59 -28.47 -17.14
CA LYS A 8 -8.63 -28.56 -16.10
C LYS A 8 -8.26 -29.65 -15.09
N ILE A 9 -7.93 -29.25 -13.87
CA ILE A 9 -7.79 -30.18 -12.74
C ILE A 9 -9.17 -30.31 -12.10
N LYS A 10 -9.73 -31.52 -12.11
CA LYS A 10 -11.02 -31.85 -11.51
C LYS A 10 -10.75 -32.49 -10.14
N PHE A 11 -11.14 -31.82 -9.07
CA PHE A 11 -11.18 -32.44 -7.74
C PHE A 11 -12.45 -33.29 -7.65
N ALA A 12 -12.30 -34.58 -7.37
CA ALA A 12 -13.41 -35.47 -7.11
C ALA A 12 -13.82 -35.32 -5.65
N GLU A 13 -15.06 -34.90 -5.44
CA GLU A 13 -15.76 -34.84 -4.17
C GLU A 13 -16.32 -36.26 -3.91
N GLU A 14 -15.91 -36.91 -2.83
CA GLU A 14 -16.49 -38.21 -2.42
C GLU A 14 -17.82 -37.96 -1.69
N ASP A 15 -18.92 -38.30 -2.37
CA ASP A 15 -20.26 -38.35 -1.78
C ASP A 15 -20.36 -39.50 -0.76
N ALA A 16 -20.69 -39.15 0.48
CA ALA A 16 -21.08 -40.07 1.53
C ALA A 16 -22.57 -40.44 1.42
N LYS A 17 -22.89 -41.74 1.39
CA LYS A 17 -24.24 -42.27 1.69
C LYS A 17 -24.18 -43.67 2.34
N PRO A 18 -25.25 -44.13 3.03
CA PRO A 18 -25.13 -44.72 4.37
C PRO A 18 -25.33 -46.25 4.38
N LYS A 19 -24.86 -46.87 5.47
CA LYS A 19 -25.02 -48.29 5.80
C LYS A 19 -26.49 -48.69 6.01
N GLU A 20 -26.88 -49.80 5.40
CA GLU A 20 -28.04 -50.60 5.78
C GLU A 20 -27.59 -51.92 6.43
N LYS A 21 -28.33 -52.34 7.46
CA LYS A 21 -28.13 -53.55 8.27
C LYS A 21 -28.85 -54.73 7.63
N GLU A 22 -28.23 -55.89 7.60
CA GLU A 22 -28.94 -57.18 7.62
C GLU A 22 -28.23 -58.14 8.57
N ALA A 23 -29.04 -58.91 9.31
CA ALA A 23 -28.70 -59.79 10.41
C ALA A 23 -29.26 -61.20 10.14
N GLY A 24 -28.56 -62.23 10.64
CA GLY A 24 -28.95 -63.65 10.63
C GLY A 24 -28.42 -64.41 9.40
N ASP A 25 -27.85 -65.61 9.48
CA ASP A 25 -28.17 -66.69 10.40
C ASP A 25 -26.91 -67.55 10.68
N GLU A 26 -26.79 -67.99 11.93
CA GLU A 26 -25.74 -68.88 12.42
C GLU A 26 -26.23 -70.34 12.33
N GLN A 27 -25.27 -71.25 12.15
CA GLN A 27 -25.36 -72.71 12.35
C GLN A 27 -25.76 -73.60 11.14
N SER A 28 -24.72 -74.04 10.42
CA SER A 28 -24.59 -75.45 10.05
C SER A 28 -23.16 -75.91 10.36
N LEU A 29 -23.10 -76.71 11.43
CA LEU A 29 -21.96 -77.44 11.95
C LEU A 29 -21.58 -78.60 11.01
N LEU A 30 -20.31 -78.71 10.61
CA LEU A 30 -19.40 -79.83 10.97
C LEU A 30 -18.20 -79.93 10.00
N GLY A 31 -17.02 -79.65 10.55
CA GLY A 31 -15.83 -80.48 10.32
C GLY A 31 -14.93 -80.12 9.14
N ALA A 32 -13.91 -79.29 9.40
CA ALA A 32 -12.55 -79.63 9.01
C ALA A 32 -11.53 -78.78 9.79
N ALA A 33 -10.85 -79.47 10.71
CA ALA A 33 -9.47 -79.31 11.15
C ALA A 33 -8.84 -77.90 11.26
N GLN A 34 -8.39 -77.63 12.49
CA GLN A 34 -7.31 -76.72 12.86
C GLN A 34 -6.21 -76.60 11.78
N GLY A 35 -5.93 -75.37 11.37
CA GLY A 35 -4.75 -75.01 10.59
C GLY A 35 -4.22 -73.67 11.08
N ALA A 36 -3.03 -73.70 11.67
CA ALA A 36 -2.30 -72.54 12.16
C ALA A 36 -2.27 -71.38 11.16
N ALA A 37 -2.33 -70.14 11.66
CA ALA A 37 -2.06 -68.95 10.86
C ALA A 37 -0.67 -69.10 10.21
N ALA A 38 -0.65 -69.44 8.92
CA ALA A 38 0.57 -69.57 8.14
C ALA A 38 1.27 -68.20 8.08
N PRO A 39 2.62 -68.16 8.07
CA PRO A 39 3.33 -66.91 7.81
C PRO A 39 2.86 -66.40 6.45
N ARG A 40 2.33 -65.17 6.39
CA ARG A 40 1.93 -64.55 5.13
C ARG A 40 3.19 -64.39 4.28
N ASP A 41 3.38 -65.33 3.36
CA ASP A 41 4.55 -65.38 2.48
C ASP A 41 4.62 -64.10 1.66
N LEU A 42 5.79 -63.46 1.65
CA LEU A 42 6.07 -62.24 0.90
C LEU A 42 5.78 -62.43 -0.60
N ALA A 43 5.97 -63.64 -1.11
CA ALA A 43 5.65 -63.97 -2.50
C ALA A 43 4.14 -63.96 -2.78
N THR A 44 3.33 -64.39 -1.81
CA THR A 44 1.86 -64.36 -1.89
C THR A 44 1.34 -62.93 -1.80
N PHE A 45 1.96 -62.08 -0.96
CA PHE A 45 1.63 -60.66 -0.91
C PHE A 45 2.02 -59.90 -2.19
N ALA A 46 3.23 -60.17 -2.70
CA ALA A 46 3.75 -59.53 -3.90
C ALA A 46 2.95 -59.84 -5.16
N SER A 47 2.36 -61.04 -5.26
CA SER A 47 1.51 -61.45 -6.39
C SER A 47 0.11 -60.83 -6.35
N THR A 48 -0.39 -60.47 -5.16
CA THR A 48 -1.67 -59.78 -4.96
C THR A 48 -1.56 -58.25 -4.90
N SER A 49 -0.34 -57.72 -4.97
CA SER A 49 -0.09 -56.28 -4.88
C SER A 49 -0.42 -55.55 -6.18
N THR A 50 -0.86 -54.29 -6.07
CA THR A 50 -1.04 -53.37 -7.20
C THR A 50 0.28 -52.72 -7.66
N LEU A 51 1.39 -52.97 -6.95
CA LEU A 51 2.70 -52.44 -7.28
C LEU A 51 3.28 -53.19 -8.49
N HIS A 52 3.31 -52.49 -9.63
CA HIS A 52 3.79 -53.03 -10.89
C HIS A 52 5.23 -53.53 -10.76
N GLY A 53 5.47 -54.79 -11.12
CA GLY A 53 6.80 -55.41 -11.06
C GLY A 53 7.14 -56.10 -9.72
N LEU A 54 6.38 -55.87 -8.64
CA LEU A 54 6.63 -56.49 -7.33
C LEU A 54 6.43 -58.01 -7.37
N GLY A 55 5.35 -58.49 -7.97
CA GLY A 55 5.10 -59.92 -8.16
C GLY A 55 6.15 -60.63 -9.03
N ARG A 56 6.83 -59.90 -9.93
CA ARG A 56 7.93 -60.44 -10.78
C ARG A 56 9.28 -60.43 -10.07
N ALA A 57 9.49 -59.51 -9.13
CA ALA A 57 10.70 -59.41 -8.31
C ALA A 57 10.66 -60.32 -7.08
N CYS A 58 9.49 -60.52 -6.47
CA CYS A 58 9.30 -61.26 -5.21
C CYS A 58 8.48 -62.55 -5.33
N GLY A 59 7.98 -62.91 -6.53
CA GLY A 59 7.12 -64.07 -6.73
C GLY A 59 7.80 -65.43 -6.48
N PRO A 60 7.01 -66.52 -6.42
CA PRO A 60 7.50 -67.86 -6.16
C PRO A 60 8.35 -68.38 -7.34
N GLY A 61 9.57 -68.85 -7.08
CA GLY A 61 10.47 -69.42 -8.10
C GLY A 61 11.96 -69.20 -7.81
N PRO A 62 12.87 -69.95 -8.47
CA PRO A 62 14.31 -69.89 -8.22
C PRO A 62 14.91 -68.51 -8.53
N HIS A 63 15.97 -68.14 -7.82
CA HIS A 63 16.71 -66.90 -8.05
C HIS A 63 17.45 -66.97 -9.39
N GLY A 64 16.87 -66.39 -10.44
CA GLY A 64 17.45 -66.32 -11.79
C GLY A 64 17.65 -64.89 -12.29
N LEU A 65 18.40 -64.76 -13.39
CA LEU A 65 18.73 -63.48 -14.04
C LEU A 65 17.49 -62.62 -14.33
N ARG A 66 16.36 -63.25 -14.69
CA ARG A 66 15.10 -62.55 -14.94
C ARG A 66 14.57 -61.84 -13.69
N ARG A 67 14.67 -62.48 -12.52
CA ARG A 67 14.19 -61.94 -11.24
C ARG A 67 15.08 -60.80 -10.76
N THR A 68 16.39 -60.93 -10.92
CA THR A 68 17.35 -59.85 -10.60
C THR A 68 17.15 -58.64 -11.51
N LEU A 69 16.89 -58.86 -12.81
CA LEU A 69 16.56 -57.77 -13.75
C LEU A 69 15.26 -57.05 -13.38
N TRP A 70 14.20 -57.78 -12.99
CA TRP A 70 12.94 -57.14 -12.53
C TRP A 70 13.12 -56.38 -11.21
N ALA A 71 13.90 -56.91 -10.27
CA ALA A 71 14.23 -56.21 -9.03
C ALA A 71 15.06 -54.94 -9.29
N LEU A 72 16.06 -55.01 -10.18
CA LEU A 72 16.86 -53.85 -10.59
C LEU A 72 15.98 -52.79 -11.27
N ALA A 73 15.14 -53.19 -12.24
CA ALA A 73 14.24 -52.28 -12.94
C ALA A 73 13.23 -51.62 -11.98
N LEU A 74 12.73 -52.37 -10.99
CA LEU A 74 11.84 -51.81 -9.97
C LEU A 74 12.58 -50.80 -9.08
N LEU A 75 13.78 -51.13 -8.61
CA LEU A 75 14.61 -50.23 -7.81
C LEU A 75 15.01 -48.96 -8.57
N THR A 76 15.39 -49.07 -9.85
CA THR A 76 15.73 -47.90 -10.67
C THR A 76 14.50 -47.03 -10.94
N SER A 77 13.34 -47.64 -11.22
CA SER A 77 12.08 -46.89 -11.38
C SER A 77 11.66 -46.17 -10.09
N LEU A 78 11.81 -46.81 -8.93
CA LEU A 78 11.54 -46.21 -7.62
C LEU A 78 12.51 -45.07 -7.32
N ALA A 79 13.80 -45.25 -7.60
CA ALA A 79 14.81 -44.21 -7.41
C ALA A 79 14.54 -42.98 -8.31
N ALA A 80 14.20 -43.21 -9.59
CA ALA A 80 13.83 -42.14 -10.51
C ALA A 80 12.56 -41.41 -10.07
N PHE A 81 11.54 -42.15 -9.62
CA PHE A 81 10.31 -41.58 -9.08
C PHE A 81 10.59 -40.73 -7.83
N LEU A 82 11.34 -41.23 -6.85
CA LEU A 82 11.69 -40.49 -5.65
C LEU A 82 12.52 -39.25 -5.96
N TYR A 83 13.44 -39.34 -6.92
CA TYR A 83 14.22 -38.18 -7.39
C TYR A 83 13.30 -37.10 -7.99
N GLN A 84 12.39 -37.48 -8.90
CA GLN A 84 11.44 -36.55 -9.50
C GLN A 84 10.47 -35.97 -8.48
N ALA A 85 9.90 -36.81 -7.60
CA ALA A 85 8.98 -36.39 -6.54
C ALA A 85 9.66 -35.42 -5.57
N ALA A 86 10.89 -35.70 -5.16
CA ALA A 86 11.68 -34.78 -4.33
C ALA A 86 11.99 -33.46 -5.07
N GLY A 87 12.28 -33.52 -6.37
CA GLY A 87 12.48 -32.34 -7.21
C GLY A 87 11.22 -31.46 -7.28
N LEU A 88 10.06 -32.07 -7.55
CA LEU A 88 8.77 -31.39 -7.59
C LEU A 88 8.38 -30.82 -6.22
N ALA A 89 8.57 -31.59 -5.15
CA ALA A 89 8.31 -31.12 -3.79
C ALA A 89 9.20 -29.93 -3.43
N ARG A 90 10.50 -29.98 -3.75
CA ARG A 90 11.42 -28.84 -3.57
C ARG A 90 10.95 -27.62 -4.37
N GLY A 91 10.59 -27.81 -5.64
CA GLY A 91 10.07 -26.73 -6.49
C GLY A 91 8.74 -26.14 -6.02
N TYR A 92 7.87 -26.94 -5.41
CA TYR A 92 6.64 -26.43 -4.79
C TYR A 92 6.92 -25.64 -3.50
N LEU A 93 7.90 -26.10 -2.71
CA LEU A 93 8.29 -25.47 -1.45
C LEU A 93 9.07 -24.17 -1.65
N THR A 94 9.63 -23.90 -2.84
CA THR A 94 10.19 -22.57 -3.18
C THR A 94 9.12 -21.51 -3.44
N ARG A 95 7.84 -21.87 -3.42
CA ARG A 95 6.68 -20.96 -3.58
C ARG A 95 6.76 -20.07 -4.84
N PRO A 96 6.99 -20.65 -6.04
CA PRO A 96 7.04 -19.85 -7.26
C PRO A 96 5.66 -19.22 -7.53
N HIS A 97 5.66 -17.98 -7.98
CA HIS A 97 4.48 -17.27 -8.46
C HIS A 97 4.82 -16.59 -9.79
N LEU A 98 3.80 -16.40 -10.63
CA LEU A 98 3.93 -15.71 -11.91
C LEU A 98 3.04 -14.48 -11.88
N VAL A 99 3.52 -13.40 -12.48
CA VAL A 99 2.74 -12.17 -12.66
C VAL A 99 1.92 -12.32 -13.93
N ALA A 100 0.60 -12.25 -13.80
CA ALA A 100 -0.31 -12.13 -14.92
C ALA A 100 -0.65 -10.65 -15.14
N MET A 101 -0.48 -10.18 -16.37
CA MET A 101 -0.82 -8.82 -16.77
C MET A 101 -2.00 -8.90 -17.73
N ASP A 102 -3.18 -8.59 -17.25
CA ASP A 102 -4.36 -8.47 -18.10
C ASP A 102 -4.54 -6.98 -18.44
N PRO A 103 -4.44 -6.58 -19.73
CA PRO A 103 -4.92 -5.27 -20.13
C PRO A 103 -6.43 -5.30 -19.92
N ALA A 104 -6.88 -4.74 -18.79
CA ALA A 104 -8.27 -4.83 -18.39
C ALA A 104 -9.18 -4.43 -19.57
N ALA A 105 -10.17 -5.28 -19.87
CA ALA A 105 -11.33 -4.86 -20.63
C ALA A 105 -11.88 -3.56 -20.01
N PRO A 106 -12.41 -2.61 -20.78
CA PRO A 106 -12.82 -1.30 -20.27
C PRO A 106 -13.69 -1.49 -19.04
N ALA A 107 -13.12 -1.21 -17.88
CA ALA A 107 -13.82 -1.29 -16.63
C ALA A 107 -15.01 -0.32 -16.71
N PRO A 108 -16.18 -0.68 -16.15
CA PRO A 108 -17.31 0.24 -16.08
C PRO A 108 -16.84 1.46 -15.27
N VAL A 109 -16.62 2.57 -15.98
CA VAL A 109 -16.31 3.91 -15.47
C VAL A 109 -15.35 3.88 -14.26
N ALA A 110 -14.04 3.85 -14.54
CA ALA A 110 -13.06 4.14 -13.50
C ALA A 110 -13.41 5.46 -12.80
N GLY A 111 -13.44 5.47 -11.46
CA GLY A 111 -13.55 6.70 -10.70
C GLY A 111 -12.35 7.60 -11.03
N PHE A 112 -12.60 8.89 -11.21
CA PHE A 112 -11.53 9.87 -11.27
C PHE A 112 -10.78 9.85 -9.92
N PRO A 113 -9.44 9.95 -9.89
CA PRO A 113 -8.70 9.95 -8.62
C PRO A 113 -8.99 11.15 -7.73
N ALA A 114 -8.51 11.07 -6.49
CA ALA A 114 -8.28 12.24 -5.68
C ALA A 114 -6.98 12.93 -6.14
N VAL A 115 -7.03 14.27 -6.26
CA VAL A 115 -5.87 15.08 -6.64
C VAL A 115 -5.59 16.07 -5.53
N THR A 116 -4.52 15.82 -4.77
CA THR A 116 -4.07 16.70 -3.69
C THR A 116 -2.99 17.64 -4.21
N LEU A 117 -3.18 18.92 -3.98
CA LEU A 117 -2.23 19.98 -4.32
C LEU A 117 -1.86 20.81 -3.09
N CYS A 118 -0.60 21.20 -3.02
CA CYS A 118 -0.05 22.06 -1.97
C CYS A 118 0.82 23.13 -2.61
N ASN A 119 0.67 24.38 -2.17
CA ASN A 119 1.69 25.39 -2.43
C ASN A 119 2.98 24.99 -1.67
N ILE A 120 4.14 25.14 -2.31
CA ILE A 120 5.44 24.89 -1.67
C ILE A 120 5.66 25.87 -0.52
N ASN A 121 5.15 27.10 -0.64
CA ASN A 121 5.17 28.07 0.44
C ASN A 121 4.13 27.72 1.52
N ARG A 122 4.61 27.42 2.73
CA ARG A 122 3.77 27.00 3.86
C ARG A 122 2.92 28.15 4.44
N PHE A 123 3.44 29.39 4.38
CA PHE A 123 2.80 30.56 5.00
C PHE A 123 2.88 31.79 4.10
N ARG A 124 1.75 32.48 3.92
CA ARG A 124 1.71 33.80 3.27
C ARG A 124 2.36 34.85 4.17
N HIS A 125 3.33 35.57 3.64
CA HIS A 125 4.10 36.57 4.36
C HIS A 125 3.21 37.67 4.95
N SER A 126 2.23 38.17 4.17
CA SER A 126 1.31 39.23 4.62
C SER A 126 0.33 38.78 5.71
N ALA A 127 0.08 37.48 5.82
CA ALA A 127 -0.87 36.91 6.77
C ALA A 127 -0.26 36.64 8.17
N LEU A 128 1.08 36.66 8.29
CA LEU A 128 1.78 36.46 9.55
C LEU A 128 1.69 37.71 10.44
N SER A 129 1.19 37.54 11.66
CA SER A 129 1.21 38.58 12.68
C SER A 129 2.57 38.66 13.38
N ASP A 130 2.84 39.76 14.09
CA ASP A 130 4.08 39.91 14.87
C ASP A 130 4.24 38.80 15.93
N ALA A 131 3.12 38.31 16.49
CA ALA A 131 3.12 37.17 17.42
C ALA A 131 3.48 35.85 16.70
N ASP A 132 2.95 35.63 15.50
CA ASP A 132 3.27 34.45 14.69
C ASP A 132 4.76 34.44 14.32
N ILE A 133 5.30 35.58 13.87
CA ILE A 133 6.71 35.72 13.53
C ILE A 133 7.59 35.43 14.75
N PHE A 134 7.22 35.93 15.93
CA PHE A 134 7.96 35.65 17.17
C PHE A 134 8.01 34.15 17.48
N HIS A 135 6.87 33.45 17.43
CA HIS A 135 6.78 32.03 17.77
C HIS A 135 7.35 31.11 16.67
N LEU A 136 7.27 31.52 15.40
CA LEU A 136 7.77 30.75 14.26
C LEU A 136 9.19 31.13 13.84
N ALA A 137 9.86 32.07 14.48
CA ALA A 137 11.17 32.59 14.05
C ALA A 137 12.22 31.48 13.83
N ASN A 138 12.24 30.47 14.70
CA ASN A 138 13.15 29.33 14.52
C ASN A 138 12.78 28.45 13.31
N LEU A 139 11.49 28.37 12.98
CA LEU A 139 10.94 27.57 11.88
C LEU A 139 11.16 28.26 10.53
N THR A 140 10.85 29.55 10.45
CA THR A 140 10.82 30.32 9.20
C THR A 140 12.14 31.03 8.91
N GLY A 141 13.01 31.17 9.92
CA GLY A 141 14.22 31.97 9.82
C GLY A 141 13.95 33.48 9.78
N LEU A 142 12.69 33.92 9.95
CA LEU A 142 12.33 35.33 9.96
C LEU A 142 12.87 36.00 11.23
N PRO A 143 13.48 37.20 11.10
CA PRO A 143 13.86 37.97 12.27
C PRO A 143 12.59 38.42 13.01
N PRO A 144 12.52 38.31 14.35
CA PRO A 144 11.42 38.90 15.10
C PRO A 144 11.37 40.40 14.82
N LYS A 145 10.20 40.88 14.37
CA LYS A 145 9.99 42.27 13.97
C LYS A 145 9.96 43.13 15.24
N ASP A 146 11.06 43.81 15.51
CA ASP A 146 11.11 44.78 16.60
C ASP A 146 10.65 46.14 16.06
N ARG A 147 9.45 46.58 16.46
CA ARG A 147 8.89 47.85 15.97
C ARG A 147 9.55 49.06 16.61
N ASP A 148 10.27 48.91 17.74
CA ASP A 148 10.77 50.02 18.54
C ASP A 148 12.14 49.76 19.25
N GLY A 149 12.89 48.72 18.86
CA GLY A 149 14.16 48.38 19.55
C GLY A 149 13.94 47.86 20.98
N HIS A 150 12.73 47.37 21.28
CA HIS A 150 12.42 46.73 22.53
C HIS A 150 12.67 45.23 22.42
N ARG A 151 13.65 44.75 23.20
CA ARG A 151 13.95 43.31 23.35
C ARG A 151 12.65 42.50 23.42
N ALA A 152 12.51 41.53 22.52
CA ALA A 152 11.35 40.63 22.44
C ALA A 152 10.97 39.97 23.79
N ALA A 153 11.90 39.94 24.75
CA ALA A 153 11.68 39.55 26.15
C ALA A 153 10.64 40.41 26.92
N GLY A 154 10.23 41.58 26.41
CA GLY A 154 9.25 42.46 27.07
C GLY A 154 7.80 42.28 26.61
N LEU A 155 7.55 41.61 25.49
CA LEU A 155 6.21 41.41 24.92
C LEU A 155 5.73 39.99 25.23
N ARG A 156 4.75 39.87 26.12
CA ARG A 156 4.13 38.58 26.46
C ARG A 156 3.03 38.27 25.46
N TYR A 157 3.40 37.70 24.31
CA TYR A 157 2.43 37.17 23.34
C TYR A 157 1.66 35.97 23.91
N PRO A 158 0.39 35.75 23.50
CA PRO A 158 -0.36 34.57 23.89
C PRO A 158 0.29 33.29 23.35
N GLU A 159 -0.07 32.14 23.93
CA GLU A 159 0.40 30.84 23.46
C GLU A 159 -0.06 30.58 22.01
N PRO A 160 0.82 30.09 21.13
CA PRO A 160 0.49 29.87 19.72
C PRO A 160 -0.35 28.61 19.52
N ASP A 161 -1.45 28.73 18.78
CA ASP A 161 -2.18 27.58 18.25
C ASP A 161 -1.74 27.30 16.80
N MET A 162 -1.04 26.19 16.62
CA MET A 162 -0.54 25.78 15.31
C MET A 162 -1.64 25.47 14.30
N VAL A 163 -2.83 25.06 14.74
CA VAL A 163 -3.97 24.81 13.84
C VAL A 163 -4.51 26.12 13.29
N ASP A 164 -4.73 27.13 14.15
CA ASP A 164 -5.13 28.47 13.73
C ASP A 164 -4.11 29.09 12.78
N ILE A 165 -2.82 29.05 13.18
CA ILE A 165 -1.71 29.59 12.38
C ILE A 165 -1.75 28.98 10.98
N LEU A 166 -1.71 27.65 10.83
CA LEU A 166 -1.72 27.01 9.51
C LEU A 166 -3.00 27.30 8.72
N ASN A 167 -4.16 27.38 9.37
CA ASN A 167 -5.42 27.64 8.68
C ASN A 167 -5.50 29.07 8.12
N ARG A 168 -5.10 30.06 8.92
CA ARG A 168 -5.18 31.49 8.61
C ARG A 168 -4.07 31.94 7.67
N THR A 169 -2.84 31.50 7.95
CA THR A 169 -1.64 31.98 7.25
C THR A 169 -1.32 31.17 6.00
N GLY A 170 -1.84 29.94 5.86
CA GLY A 170 -1.73 29.17 4.62
C GLY A 170 -2.42 29.86 3.43
N HIS A 171 -1.99 29.50 2.21
CA HIS A 171 -2.61 30.01 0.99
C HIS A 171 -4.07 29.57 0.90
N GLN A 172 -4.96 30.49 0.53
CA GLN A 172 -6.39 30.20 0.33
C GLN A 172 -6.63 29.79 -1.10
N LEU A 173 -7.28 28.64 -1.31
CA LEU A 173 -7.52 28.13 -2.67
C LEU A 173 -8.38 29.09 -3.50
N ALA A 174 -9.30 29.83 -2.87
CA ALA A 174 -10.12 30.82 -3.56
C ALA A 174 -9.30 31.95 -4.20
N ASP A 175 -8.13 32.29 -3.63
CA ASP A 175 -7.25 33.34 -4.15
C ASP A 175 -6.31 32.78 -5.23
N MET A 176 -5.87 31.53 -5.05
CA MET A 176 -4.98 30.82 -5.99
C MET A 176 -5.71 30.34 -7.25
N LEU A 177 -6.95 29.84 -7.13
CA LEU A 177 -7.69 29.20 -8.22
C LEU A 177 -8.31 30.24 -9.15
N LYS A 178 -7.65 30.52 -10.28
CA LYS A 178 -8.13 31.44 -11.30
C LYS A 178 -9.18 30.80 -12.21
N SER A 179 -8.98 29.54 -12.59
CA SER A 179 -9.96 28.79 -13.38
C SER A 179 -9.94 27.31 -13.00
N CYS A 180 -11.11 26.67 -13.12
CA CYS A 180 -11.30 25.26 -12.80
C CYS A 180 -12.38 24.68 -13.71
N ASN A 181 -12.04 23.59 -14.37
CA ASN A 181 -12.92 22.87 -15.29
C ASN A 181 -12.71 21.37 -15.11
N PHE A 182 -13.78 20.63 -14.83
CA PHE A 182 -13.76 19.18 -14.77
C PHE A 182 -14.73 18.60 -15.80
N SER A 183 -14.21 17.88 -16.79
CA SER A 183 -15.02 17.27 -17.86
C SER A 183 -15.98 18.26 -18.56
N GLY A 184 -15.57 19.52 -18.73
CA GLY A 184 -16.37 20.57 -19.35
C GLY A 184 -17.31 21.32 -18.40
N HIS A 185 -17.32 20.96 -17.11
CA HIS A 185 -18.11 21.65 -16.08
C HIS A 185 -17.21 22.53 -15.21
N HIS A 186 -17.60 23.79 -15.04
CA HIS A 186 -16.93 24.71 -14.13
C HIS A 186 -16.95 24.17 -12.69
N CYS A 187 -15.78 24.12 -12.07
CA CYS A 187 -15.60 23.85 -10.65
C CYS A 187 -15.14 25.10 -9.93
N SER A 188 -15.16 25.06 -8.60
CA SER A 188 -14.69 26.16 -7.75
C SER A 188 -13.92 25.63 -6.55
N ALA A 189 -13.39 26.54 -5.72
CA ALA A 189 -12.68 26.18 -4.51
C ALA A 189 -13.53 25.34 -3.53
N SER A 190 -14.88 25.38 -3.59
CA SER A 190 -15.74 24.55 -2.74
C SER A 190 -15.74 23.08 -3.12
N ASN A 191 -15.26 22.72 -4.32
CA ASN A 191 -15.12 21.32 -4.74
C ASN A 191 -13.84 20.66 -4.19
N PHE A 192 -13.03 21.40 -3.44
CA PHE A 192 -11.80 20.93 -2.84
C PHE A 192 -11.94 20.88 -1.32
N SER A 193 -11.58 19.75 -0.72
CA SER A 193 -11.50 19.62 0.73
C SER A 193 -10.14 20.08 1.24
N VAL A 194 -10.11 20.81 2.35
CA VAL A 194 -8.86 21.18 3.01
C VAL A 194 -8.25 19.94 3.67
N VAL A 195 -6.96 19.73 3.44
CA VAL A 195 -6.16 18.71 4.12
C VAL A 195 -4.85 19.33 4.61
N TYR A 196 -4.42 18.98 5.81
CA TYR A 196 -3.13 19.42 6.32
C TYR A 196 -2.09 18.35 6.01
N THR A 197 -0.93 18.76 5.50
CA THR A 197 0.20 17.88 5.23
C THR A 197 1.47 18.47 5.85
N ARG A 198 2.64 17.89 5.58
CA ARG A 198 3.91 18.53 5.93
C ARG A 198 4.11 19.86 5.20
N TYR A 199 3.48 20.15 4.06
CA TYR A 199 3.55 21.49 3.45
C TYR A 199 2.60 22.51 4.10
N GLY A 200 1.84 22.12 5.13
CA GLY A 200 0.84 22.97 5.75
C GLY A 200 -0.53 22.78 5.12
N LYS A 201 -1.23 23.88 4.80
CA LYS A 201 -2.60 23.87 4.29
C LYS A 201 -2.63 23.51 2.80
N CYS A 202 -3.26 22.37 2.49
CA CYS A 202 -3.37 21.83 1.14
C CYS A 202 -4.83 21.54 0.79
N TYR A 203 -5.07 21.18 -0.47
CA TYR A 203 -6.41 21.01 -1.02
C TYR A 203 -6.50 19.73 -1.85
N THR A 204 -7.55 18.95 -1.62
CA THR A 204 -7.80 17.71 -2.36
C THR A 204 -9.09 17.84 -3.17
N PHE A 205 -8.97 17.72 -4.48
CA PHE A 205 -10.12 17.55 -5.37
C PHE A 205 -10.62 16.10 -5.30
N ASN A 206 -11.95 15.92 -5.31
CA ASN A 206 -12.59 14.60 -5.37
C ASN A 206 -12.14 13.67 -4.22
N ALA A 207 -12.14 14.18 -2.99
CA ALA A 207 -11.64 13.49 -1.80
C ALA A 207 -12.60 12.45 -1.22
N ASP A 208 -13.93 12.59 -1.43
CA ASP A 208 -14.92 11.71 -0.79
C ASP A 208 -15.02 10.36 -1.54
N PRO A 209 -14.71 9.22 -0.89
CA PRO A 209 -14.86 7.90 -1.50
C PRO A 209 -16.31 7.54 -1.82
N ARG A 210 -17.30 8.15 -1.14
CA ARG A 210 -18.73 7.84 -1.35
C ARG A 210 -19.33 8.55 -2.56
N SER A 211 -18.73 9.64 -3.00
CA SER A 211 -19.21 10.46 -4.11
C SER A 211 -18.11 10.73 -5.14
N SER A 212 -17.31 9.71 -5.45
CA SER A 212 -16.23 9.84 -6.42
C SER A 212 -16.76 10.19 -7.81
N LEU A 213 -16.15 11.20 -8.43
CA LEU A 213 -16.52 11.67 -9.76
C LEU A 213 -16.16 10.63 -10.83
N PRO A 214 -17.03 10.35 -11.82
CA PRO A 214 -16.75 9.37 -12.87
C PRO A 214 -15.73 9.89 -13.90
N SER A 215 -14.84 9.02 -14.38
CA SER A 215 -13.99 9.28 -15.55
C SER A 215 -14.73 8.93 -16.84
N ARG A 216 -15.18 9.94 -17.60
CA ARG A 216 -16.10 9.76 -18.74
C ARG A 216 -15.42 9.28 -20.03
N ALA A 217 -14.17 9.70 -20.27
CA ALA A 217 -13.36 9.29 -21.41
C ALA A 217 -11.89 9.68 -21.19
N GLY A 218 -10.97 9.05 -21.94
CA GLY A 218 -9.59 9.52 -22.03
C GLY A 218 -9.48 10.77 -22.90
N GLY A 219 -8.53 11.64 -22.59
CA GLY A 219 -8.26 12.88 -23.33
C GLY A 219 -8.33 14.12 -22.43
N MET A 220 -7.65 15.18 -22.85
CA MET A 220 -7.47 16.39 -22.03
C MET A 220 -8.78 17.06 -21.59
N GLY A 221 -9.83 17.03 -22.43
CA GLY A 221 -11.12 17.67 -22.12
C GLY A 221 -12.01 16.91 -21.14
N SER A 222 -11.65 15.67 -20.78
CA SER A 222 -12.41 14.84 -19.84
C SER A 222 -11.77 14.76 -18.45
N GLY A 223 -10.60 15.39 -18.27
CA GLY A 223 -9.90 15.48 -17.00
C GLY A 223 -10.31 16.70 -16.17
N LEU A 224 -9.57 16.95 -15.09
CA LEU A 224 -9.60 18.23 -14.39
C LEU A 224 -8.49 19.12 -14.97
N GLU A 225 -8.88 20.37 -15.20
CA GLU A 225 -8.12 21.47 -15.76
C GLU A 225 -8.21 22.62 -14.77
N ILE A 226 -7.07 23.02 -14.20
CA ILE A 226 -7.00 24.15 -13.28
C ILE A 226 -5.92 25.13 -13.72
N MET A 227 -6.23 26.41 -13.54
CA MET A 227 -5.28 27.51 -13.61
C MET A 227 -5.08 28.05 -12.20
N LEU A 228 -3.84 27.99 -11.72
CA LEU A 228 -3.45 28.40 -10.38
C LEU A 228 -2.46 29.55 -10.44
N ASP A 229 -2.61 30.48 -9.51
CA ASP A 229 -1.67 31.53 -9.15
C ASP A 229 -1.00 31.11 -7.84
N ILE A 230 0.32 30.97 -7.87
CA ILE A 230 1.10 30.54 -6.71
C ILE A 230 1.31 31.67 -5.70
N GLN A 231 1.03 32.92 -6.07
CA GLN A 231 1.21 34.13 -5.26
C GLN A 231 2.66 34.25 -4.79
N GLN A 232 3.60 34.29 -5.73
CA GLN A 232 5.03 34.31 -5.42
C GLN A 232 5.42 35.51 -4.52
N GLU A 233 4.68 36.62 -4.60
CA GLU A 233 4.82 37.81 -3.75
C GLU A 233 4.53 37.56 -2.25
N GLU A 234 3.79 36.49 -1.93
CA GLU A 234 3.46 36.08 -0.57
C GLU A 234 4.49 35.10 0.02
N TYR A 235 5.54 34.74 -0.73
CA TYR A 235 6.56 33.82 -0.25
C TYR A 235 7.41 34.46 0.84
N LEU A 236 7.79 33.66 1.84
CA LEU A 236 8.61 34.15 2.93
C LEU A 236 10.02 34.52 2.41
N PRO A 237 10.54 35.70 2.75
CA PRO A 237 11.91 36.06 2.42
C PRO A 237 12.89 35.16 3.18
N ILE A 238 13.95 34.72 2.50
CA ILE A 238 14.97 33.83 3.09
C ILE A 238 16.02 34.70 3.80
N TRP A 239 15.89 34.84 5.12
CA TRP A 239 16.88 35.55 5.96
C TRP A 239 17.91 34.62 6.59
N ARG A 240 17.52 33.36 6.85
CA ARG A 240 18.37 32.30 7.38
C ARG A 240 17.94 30.96 6.80
N GLU A 241 18.89 30.13 6.40
CA GLU A 241 18.62 28.77 5.96
C GLU A 241 18.09 27.92 7.13
N THR A 242 16.94 27.27 6.91
CA THR A 242 16.36 26.28 7.83
C THR A 242 15.97 25.05 7.04
N ASN A 243 15.65 23.93 7.70
CA ASN A 243 15.15 22.73 7.03
C ASN A 243 13.82 22.96 6.29
N GLU A 244 13.11 24.05 6.60
CA GLU A 244 11.79 24.39 6.08
C GLU A 244 11.81 25.50 5.02
N THR A 245 12.95 26.20 4.85
CA THR A 245 13.11 27.17 3.75
C THR A 245 13.31 26.42 2.44
N SER A 246 12.32 26.50 1.56
CA SER A 246 12.38 25.97 0.21
C SER A 246 12.80 27.07 -0.77
N PHE A 247 13.78 26.76 -1.63
CA PHE A 247 14.19 27.64 -2.74
C PHE A 247 13.32 27.45 -3.99
N GLU A 248 12.38 26.49 -3.94
CA GLU A 248 11.50 26.12 -5.03
C GLU A 248 10.26 27.02 -5.04
N ALA A 249 9.84 27.46 -6.23
CA ALA A 249 8.55 28.12 -6.45
C ALA A 249 7.66 27.22 -7.31
N GLY A 250 6.38 27.13 -6.95
CA GLY A 250 5.43 26.23 -7.58
C GLY A 250 4.57 25.47 -6.58
N ILE A 251 3.96 24.39 -7.07
CA ILE A 251 3.09 23.52 -6.29
C ILE A 251 3.58 22.08 -6.33
N ARG A 252 3.29 21.32 -5.29
CA ARG A 252 3.38 19.86 -5.34
C ARG A 252 2.00 19.26 -5.54
N VAL A 253 1.94 18.20 -6.33
CA VAL A 253 0.72 17.49 -6.67
C VAL A 253 0.91 16.00 -6.41
N GLN A 254 -0.08 15.37 -5.80
CA GLN A 254 -0.17 13.92 -5.64
C GLN A 254 -1.51 13.43 -6.16
N ILE A 255 -1.47 12.39 -6.98
CA ILE A 255 -2.64 11.68 -7.48
C ILE A 255 -2.73 10.35 -6.71
N HIS A 256 -3.87 10.09 -6.08
CA HIS A 256 -4.05 8.92 -5.22
C HIS A 256 -5.50 8.43 -5.18
N SER A 257 -5.72 7.25 -4.61
CA SER A 257 -7.07 6.72 -4.33
C SER A 257 -7.75 7.54 -3.23
N GLN A 258 -9.07 7.63 -3.22
CA GLN A 258 -9.83 8.36 -2.21
C GLN A 258 -9.65 7.80 -0.79
N GLU A 259 -9.38 6.50 -0.68
CA GLU A 259 -9.17 5.77 0.56
C GLU A 259 -7.74 5.93 1.10
N GLU A 260 -6.82 6.44 0.29
CA GLU A 260 -5.43 6.67 0.67
C GLU A 260 -5.23 8.14 1.09
N PRO A 261 -4.72 8.41 2.30
CA PRO A 261 -4.39 9.78 2.70
C PRO A 261 -3.18 10.31 1.92
N PRO A 262 -3.12 11.63 1.64
CA PRO A 262 -2.01 12.23 0.91
C PRO A 262 -0.71 12.20 1.72
N TYR A 263 0.36 11.76 1.06
CA TYR A 263 1.72 11.66 1.59
C TYR A 263 2.70 12.40 0.64
N ILE A 264 2.29 13.63 0.32
CA ILE A 264 2.77 14.45 -0.79
C ILE A 264 4.24 14.89 -0.69
N HIS A 265 4.82 14.93 0.50
CA HIS A 265 6.24 15.27 0.70
C HIS A 265 7.20 14.20 0.17
N GLN A 266 6.74 12.95 0.04
CA GLN A 266 7.53 11.86 -0.57
C GLN A 266 6.98 11.40 -1.93
N LEU A 267 5.65 11.37 -2.09
CA LEU A 267 5.01 10.81 -3.30
C LEU A 267 4.51 11.87 -4.28
N GLY A 268 4.57 13.16 -3.92
CA GLY A 268 4.16 14.25 -4.79
C GLY A 268 5.21 14.61 -5.83
N PHE A 269 4.76 14.99 -7.02
CA PHE A 269 5.60 15.60 -8.06
C PHE A 269 5.45 17.13 -8.05
N GLY A 270 6.50 17.84 -8.43
CA GLY A 270 6.49 19.30 -8.53
C GLY A 270 5.92 19.78 -9.87
N VAL A 271 5.19 20.89 -9.84
CA VAL A 271 4.71 21.61 -11.03
C VAL A 271 5.19 23.05 -10.94
N SER A 272 5.92 23.48 -11.96
CA SER A 272 6.52 24.81 -12.02
C SER A 272 5.54 25.87 -12.54
N PRO A 273 5.60 27.11 -12.03
CA PRO A 273 4.87 28.25 -12.59
C PRO A 273 5.42 28.63 -13.98
N GLY A 274 4.60 29.32 -14.77
CA GLY A 274 4.90 29.72 -16.15
C GLY A 274 4.72 28.61 -17.19
N PHE A 275 4.20 27.44 -16.79
CA PHE A 275 3.99 26.30 -17.68
C PHE A 275 2.58 25.72 -17.55
N GLN A 276 2.12 25.16 -18.67
CA GLN A 276 0.95 24.29 -18.72
C GLN A 276 1.43 22.84 -18.72
N THR A 277 1.20 22.13 -17.62
CA THR A 277 1.66 20.76 -17.41
C THR A 277 0.54 19.77 -17.67
N PHE A 278 0.80 18.82 -18.57
CA PHE A 278 -0.13 17.73 -18.91
C PHE A 278 0.30 16.45 -18.19
N VAL A 279 -0.56 15.91 -17.32
CA VAL A 279 -0.25 14.71 -16.53
C VAL A 279 -1.15 13.57 -16.96
N SER A 280 -0.67 12.75 -17.89
CA SER A 280 -1.40 11.57 -18.36
C SER A 280 -1.36 10.44 -17.36
N CYS A 281 -2.52 9.89 -17.00
CA CYS A 281 -2.63 8.88 -15.94
C CYS A 281 -3.18 7.56 -16.50
N GLN A 282 -2.65 6.44 -16.00
CA GLN A 282 -3.18 5.11 -16.26
C GLN A 282 -3.45 4.40 -14.94
N GLU A 283 -4.70 3.93 -14.74
CA GLU A 283 -5.07 3.14 -13.56
C GLU A 283 -4.43 1.75 -13.66
N GLN A 284 -3.78 1.34 -12.59
CA GLN A 284 -3.18 0.03 -12.41
C GLN A 284 -3.73 -0.60 -11.14
N ARG A 285 -4.37 -1.76 -11.28
CA ARG A 285 -4.80 -2.57 -10.14
C ARG A 285 -3.81 -3.71 -9.97
N LEU A 286 -3.15 -3.72 -8.82
CA LEU A 286 -2.15 -4.74 -8.47
C LEU A 286 -2.74 -5.62 -7.38
N THR A 287 -2.84 -6.91 -7.66
CA THR A 287 -3.21 -7.93 -6.68
C THR A 287 -2.00 -8.77 -6.33
N TYR A 288 -1.66 -8.82 -5.06
CA TYR A 288 -0.51 -9.55 -4.52
C TYR A 288 -0.97 -10.77 -3.73
N LEU A 289 -0.13 -11.80 -3.70
CA LEU A 289 -0.41 -13.01 -2.93
C LEU A 289 -0.01 -12.82 -1.44
N PRO A 290 -0.83 -13.31 -0.50
CA PRO A 290 -0.49 -13.32 0.91
C PRO A 290 0.57 -14.40 1.22
N GLN A 291 1.04 -14.42 2.46
CA GLN A 291 1.87 -15.53 2.95
C GLN A 291 1.15 -16.88 2.80
N PRO A 292 1.86 -17.97 2.42
CA PRO A 292 3.31 -18.10 2.22
C PRO A 292 3.81 -17.80 0.79
N TRP A 293 2.98 -17.36 -0.15
CA TRP A 293 3.39 -17.12 -1.54
C TRP A 293 3.94 -15.71 -1.79
N GLY A 294 3.57 -14.75 -0.95
CA GLY A 294 4.12 -13.40 -0.93
C GLY A 294 4.20 -12.83 0.49
N ASN A 295 4.53 -11.55 0.60
CA ASN A 295 4.69 -10.84 1.89
C ASN A 295 3.54 -9.87 2.17
N CYS A 296 2.38 -10.05 1.51
CA CYS A 296 1.24 -9.18 1.71
C CYS A 296 0.34 -9.65 2.84
N ARG A 297 -0.33 -8.69 3.52
CA ARG A 297 -1.37 -9.01 4.49
C ARG A 297 -2.64 -9.48 3.78
N ALA A 298 -3.30 -10.48 4.37
CA ALA A 298 -4.56 -10.99 3.88
C ALA A 298 -5.70 -10.04 4.26
N GLU A 299 -6.68 -9.90 3.37
CA GLU A 299 -7.86 -9.05 3.57
C GLU A 299 -8.71 -9.51 4.79
N SER A 300 -8.63 -10.77 5.18
CA SER A 300 -9.31 -11.31 6.37
C SER A 300 -8.74 -10.81 7.71
N GLU A 301 -7.57 -10.18 7.72
CA GLU A 301 -6.93 -9.58 8.91
C GLU A 301 -7.31 -8.10 9.10
N LEU A 302 -8.22 -7.55 8.28
CA LEU A 302 -8.73 -6.17 8.36
C LEU A 302 -9.42 -5.79 9.67
N ARG A 303 -9.64 -6.74 10.59
CA ARG A 303 -10.12 -6.49 11.97
C ARG A 303 -9.00 -6.17 12.97
N GLU A 304 -7.81 -5.80 12.51
CA GLU A 304 -6.90 -5.00 13.32
C GLU A 304 -7.65 -3.73 13.80
N PRO A 305 -7.47 -3.31 15.06
CA PRO A 305 -8.30 -2.26 15.65
C PRO A 305 -8.13 -1.01 14.82
N GLU A 306 -9.21 -0.65 14.12
CA GLU A 306 -9.59 0.69 13.67
C GLU A 306 -8.37 1.62 13.55
N LEU A 307 -7.76 1.71 12.35
CA LEU A 307 -6.71 2.71 12.09
C LEU A 307 -7.28 4.06 12.55
N GLN A 308 -6.89 4.52 13.75
CA GLN A 308 -7.56 5.65 14.39
C GLN A 308 -7.34 6.89 13.51
N GLY A 309 -8.42 7.33 12.86
CA GLY A 309 -8.40 8.46 11.93
C GLY A 309 -8.29 8.15 10.44
N TYR A 310 -8.22 6.88 10.02
CA TYR A 310 -8.28 6.49 8.60
C TYR A 310 -9.33 5.41 8.36
N SER A 311 -10.09 5.56 7.26
CA SER A 311 -11.20 4.65 6.91
C SER A 311 -10.74 3.30 6.37
N ALA A 312 -9.56 3.24 5.75
CA ALA A 312 -8.99 2.04 5.15
C ALA A 312 -7.49 1.94 5.39
N TYR A 313 -6.95 0.73 5.28
CA TYR A 313 -5.50 0.53 5.28
C TYR A 313 -4.91 0.93 3.94
N SER A 314 -3.86 1.75 3.98
CA SER A 314 -2.95 1.98 2.85
C SER A 314 -1.52 2.05 3.38
N VAL A 315 -0.53 1.94 2.48
CA VAL A 315 0.88 2.10 2.87
C VAL A 315 1.12 3.49 3.46
N SER A 316 0.53 4.53 2.86
CA SER A 316 0.62 5.90 3.36
C SER A 316 -0.05 6.07 4.73
N ALA A 317 -1.24 5.49 4.95
CA ALA A 317 -1.90 5.52 6.25
C ALA A 317 -1.08 4.81 7.33
N CYS A 318 -0.48 3.66 7.01
CA CYS A 318 0.40 2.94 7.92
C CYS A 318 1.64 3.75 8.30
N ARG A 319 2.29 4.41 7.32
CA ARG A 319 3.45 5.27 7.56
C ARG A 319 3.09 6.47 8.43
N LEU A 320 2.01 7.18 8.11
CA LEU A 320 1.53 8.31 8.91
C LEU A 320 1.18 7.91 10.35
N ARG A 321 0.58 6.72 10.54
CA ARG A 321 0.34 6.17 11.88
C ARG A 321 1.64 5.92 12.63
N CYS A 322 2.63 5.33 11.97
CA CYS A 322 3.92 5.05 12.59
C CYS A 322 4.67 6.33 12.98
N GLU A 323 4.65 7.34 12.10
CA GLU A 323 5.18 8.67 12.37
C GLU A 323 4.49 9.33 13.57
N LYS A 324 3.15 9.27 13.62
CA LYS A 324 2.37 9.77 14.75
C LYS A 324 2.78 9.10 16.06
N GLU A 325 2.84 7.77 16.08
CA GLU A 325 3.17 7.01 17.28
C GLU A 325 4.57 7.36 17.80
N ALA A 326 5.55 7.48 16.89
CA ALA A 326 6.90 7.88 17.24
C ALA A 326 6.98 9.27 17.86
N VAL A 327 6.25 10.24 17.29
CA VAL A 327 6.19 11.62 17.81
C VAL A 327 5.44 11.66 19.15
N LEU A 328 4.35 10.91 19.30
CA LEU A 328 3.61 10.82 20.57
C LEU A 328 4.44 10.21 21.68
N GLN A 329 5.17 9.12 21.41
CA GLN A 329 6.01 8.45 22.40
C GLN A 329 7.18 9.34 22.87
N ARG A 330 7.75 10.15 21.97
CA ARG A 330 8.96 10.93 22.26
C ARG A 330 8.69 12.38 22.67
N CYS A 331 7.68 13.02 22.07
CA CYS A 331 7.38 14.44 22.25
C CYS A 331 6.05 14.68 22.98
N HIS A 332 5.26 13.63 23.27
CA HIS A 332 3.97 13.71 23.99
C HIS A 332 2.94 14.67 23.36
N CYS A 333 3.05 14.89 22.05
CA CYS A 333 2.16 15.72 21.25
C CYS A 333 2.09 15.14 19.82
N ARG A 334 1.19 15.67 18.98
CA ARG A 334 1.12 15.31 17.56
C ARG A 334 1.28 16.53 16.66
N MET A 335 1.69 16.30 15.42
CA MET A 335 1.67 17.33 14.38
C MET A 335 0.25 17.55 13.84
N VAL A 336 0.01 18.72 13.24
CA VAL A 336 -1.34 19.12 12.77
C VAL A 336 -1.92 18.18 11.71
N HIS A 337 -1.08 17.66 10.81
CA HIS A 337 -1.50 16.75 9.74
C HIS A 337 -1.79 15.32 10.21
N MET A 338 -1.44 14.97 11.46
CA MET A 338 -1.66 13.63 12.00
C MET A 338 -3.04 13.58 12.67
N PRO A 339 -3.90 12.59 12.36
CA PRO A 339 -5.24 12.53 12.94
C PRO A 339 -5.20 12.14 14.43
N GLY A 340 -6.23 12.51 15.18
CA GLY A 340 -6.41 12.14 16.59
C GLY A 340 -6.79 13.32 17.48
N ASN A 341 -7.02 13.01 18.77
CA ASN A 341 -7.50 13.98 19.78
C ASN A 341 -6.38 14.45 20.72
N GLU A 342 -5.15 14.00 20.50
CA GLU A 342 -3.99 14.40 21.29
C GLU A 342 -3.62 15.87 21.05
N THR A 343 -2.87 16.45 21.98
CA THR A 343 -2.45 17.85 21.93
C THR A 343 -1.54 18.12 20.74
N ILE A 344 -1.74 19.27 20.10
CA ILE A 344 -0.90 19.72 19.00
C ILE A 344 0.42 20.23 19.55
N CYS A 345 1.53 19.86 18.90
CA CYS A 345 2.86 20.34 19.27
C CYS A 345 2.96 21.87 19.05
N PRO A 346 3.40 22.66 20.05
CA PRO A 346 3.71 24.08 19.86
C PRO A 346 4.96 24.25 18.95
N PRO A 347 5.15 25.43 18.33
CA PRO A 347 6.22 25.70 17.36
C PRO A 347 7.64 25.30 17.80
N ASN A 348 7.98 25.55 19.06
CA ASN A 348 9.29 25.21 19.63
C ASN A 348 9.52 23.69 19.66
N ILE A 349 8.54 22.93 20.17
CA ILE A 349 8.60 21.45 20.21
C ILE A 349 8.53 20.86 18.79
N TYR A 350 7.82 21.52 17.89
CA TYR A 350 7.65 21.09 16.50
C TYR A 350 9.00 20.88 15.80
N ILE A 351 9.93 21.83 15.96
CA ILE A 351 11.28 21.74 15.37
C ILE A 351 12.22 20.93 16.25
N GLU A 352 12.29 21.26 17.54
CA GLU A 352 13.32 20.71 18.44
C GLU A 352 13.14 19.22 18.70
N CYS A 353 11.91 18.71 18.60
CA CYS A 353 11.60 17.31 18.89
C CYS A 353 10.91 16.61 17.70
N ALA A 354 9.79 17.14 17.23
CA ALA A 354 8.91 16.38 16.34
C ALA A 354 9.55 16.15 14.95
N ASP A 355 10.10 17.19 14.31
CA ASP A 355 10.79 17.07 13.01
C ASP A 355 12.03 16.17 13.10
N HIS A 356 12.84 16.34 14.15
CA HIS A 356 13.98 15.48 14.45
C HIS A 356 13.61 14.02 14.73
N THR A 357 12.37 13.73 15.11
CA THR A 357 11.88 12.35 15.35
C THR A 357 11.46 11.68 14.05
N LEU A 358 10.90 12.43 13.10
CA LEU A 358 10.45 11.90 11.81
C LEU A 358 11.61 11.40 10.92
N GLY A 359 12.77 12.04 10.98
CA GLY A 359 13.96 11.66 10.19
C GLY A 359 14.50 10.26 10.52
N PRO A 360 14.85 9.95 11.79
CA PRO A 360 15.43 8.66 12.19
C PRO A 360 14.42 7.51 12.26
N CYS A 361 13.15 7.77 12.60
CA CYS A 361 12.15 6.72 12.83
C CYS A 361 11.72 6.00 11.54
N CYS A 362 11.92 6.62 10.37
CA CYS A 362 11.45 6.09 9.09
C CYS A 362 12.54 5.41 8.25
N LEU A 363 13.75 5.24 8.80
CA LEU A 363 14.81 4.51 8.11
C LEU A 363 14.61 2.99 8.25
N PRO A 364 14.84 2.20 7.18
CA PRO A 364 14.69 0.75 7.22
C PRO A 364 15.67 0.05 8.16
N PHE A 365 16.75 0.73 8.57
CA PHE A 365 17.70 0.27 9.58
C PHE A 365 17.83 1.32 10.68
N PRO A 366 17.27 1.09 11.88
CA PRO A 366 17.45 2.00 13.00
C PRO A 366 18.89 1.97 13.48
N THR A 367 19.53 3.14 13.56
CA THR A 367 20.88 3.31 14.14
C THR A 367 20.85 3.38 15.68
N SER A 368 19.66 3.41 16.29
CA SER A 368 19.47 3.41 17.75
C SER A 368 18.54 2.28 18.21
N PRO A 369 18.80 1.68 19.39
CA PRO A 369 17.97 0.61 19.97
C PRO A 369 16.58 1.07 20.45
N SER A 370 16.26 2.36 20.31
CA SER A 370 14.97 2.97 20.67
C SER A 370 14.07 3.31 19.49
N ALA A 371 14.54 3.13 18.24
CA ALA A 371 13.75 3.43 17.06
C ALA A 371 12.90 2.21 16.66
N SER A 372 11.58 2.33 16.77
CA SER A 372 10.63 1.35 16.24
C SER A 372 10.75 1.29 14.72
N SER A 373 11.08 0.12 14.18
CA SER A 373 11.11 -0.06 12.72
C SER A 373 9.68 -0.06 12.18
N CYS A 374 9.35 0.95 11.36
CA CYS A 374 8.04 1.07 10.72
C CYS A 374 7.92 0.08 9.53
N LEU A 375 7.59 -1.18 9.81
CA LEU A 375 7.25 -2.15 8.77
C LEU A 375 5.79 -1.98 8.34
N CYS A 376 5.58 -1.35 7.19
CA CYS A 376 4.29 -1.22 6.53
C CYS A 376 4.20 -2.20 5.34
N PRO A 377 3.70 -3.44 5.56
CA PRO A 377 3.58 -4.42 4.49
C PRO A 377 2.53 -3.99 3.46
N LEU A 378 2.71 -4.41 2.21
CA LEU A 378 1.71 -4.21 1.16
C LEU A 378 0.46 -5.07 1.46
N PHE A 379 -0.70 -4.59 1.00
CA PHE A 379 -1.93 -5.38 1.02
C PHE A 379 -2.10 -6.18 -0.27
N SER A 380 -2.88 -7.25 -0.19
CA SER A 380 -3.15 -8.15 -1.31
C SER A 380 -3.92 -7.51 -2.46
N SER A 381 -4.56 -6.36 -2.27
CA SER A 381 -5.19 -5.56 -3.33
C SER A 381 -4.81 -4.09 -3.17
N LEU A 382 -4.23 -3.50 -4.22
CA LEU A 382 -3.83 -2.09 -4.27
C LEU A 382 -4.21 -1.52 -5.64
N SER A 383 -4.82 -0.34 -5.66
CA SER A 383 -5.07 0.41 -6.88
C SER A 383 -4.19 1.65 -6.89
N TRP A 384 -3.39 1.82 -7.94
CA TRP A 384 -2.49 2.95 -8.14
C TRP A 384 -2.78 3.60 -9.49
N LEU A 385 -2.53 4.90 -9.59
CA LEU A 385 -2.49 5.59 -10.87
C LEU A 385 -1.05 5.98 -11.15
N LEU A 386 -0.50 5.45 -12.24
CA LEU A 386 0.85 5.83 -12.67
C LEU A 386 0.78 6.90 -13.75
N PRO A 387 1.70 7.89 -13.72
CA PRO A 387 1.92 8.77 -14.85
C PRO A 387 2.36 7.91 -16.05
N SER A 388 1.53 7.88 -17.10
CA SER A 388 1.87 7.18 -18.33
C SER A 388 2.73 8.08 -19.19
N GLN A 389 3.92 7.60 -19.57
CA GLN A 389 4.80 8.29 -20.52
C GLN A 389 4.29 8.19 -21.98
N SER A 390 3.17 7.51 -22.27
CA SER A 390 2.86 7.06 -23.63
C SER A 390 1.46 7.34 -24.20
N LEU A 391 0.56 8.08 -23.52
CA LEU A 391 -0.77 8.41 -24.09
C LEU A 391 -1.24 9.83 -23.74
N PRO A 392 -2.03 10.52 -24.59
CA PRO A 392 -2.48 11.91 -24.38
C PRO A 392 -3.81 11.97 -23.60
N GLY A 393 -3.85 11.37 -22.41
CA GLY A 393 -5.04 11.34 -21.54
C GLY A 393 -4.71 11.91 -20.18
N GLY A 394 -4.52 13.23 -20.10
CA GLY A 394 -4.00 13.87 -18.89
C GLY A 394 -4.85 14.94 -18.26
N PHE A 395 -4.58 15.15 -16.98
CA PHE A 395 -4.98 16.32 -16.20
C PHE A 395 -4.22 17.55 -16.67
N PHE A 396 -4.85 18.72 -16.58
CA PHE A 396 -4.24 20.01 -16.91
C PHE A 396 -3.95 20.78 -15.62
N LEU A 397 -2.69 21.19 -15.46
CA LEU A 397 -2.26 22.18 -14.49
C LEU A 397 -1.59 23.33 -15.23
N GLY A 398 -2.31 24.42 -15.44
CA GLY A 398 -1.72 25.71 -15.78
C GLY A 398 -1.32 26.38 -14.47
N VAL A 399 -0.04 26.70 -14.32
CA VAL A 399 0.43 27.46 -13.16
C VAL A 399 0.99 28.78 -13.68
N GLU A 400 0.35 29.90 -13.34
CA GLU A 400 0.86 31.24 -13.62
C GLU A 400 1.80 31.69 -12.49
N PRO A 401 2.80 32.55 -12.79
CA PRO A 401 3.76 33.07 -11.82
C PRO A 401 3.12 33.93 -10.73
#